data_AF-A0A958RH67-F1
#
_entry.id   AF-A0A958RH67-F1
#
_cell.length_a   1.000
_cell.length_b   1.000
_cell.length_c   1.000
_cell.angle_alpha   90.00
_cell.angle_beta   90.00
_cell.angle_gamma   90.00
#
_symmetry.space_group_name_H-M   'P 1'
#
loop_
_entity.id
_entity.type
_entity.pdbx_description
1 polymer ?
#
loop_
_entity_poly.entity_id
_entity_poly.type
_entity_poly.pdbx_seq_one_letter_code
_entity_poly.pdbx_strand_id
1 'polypeptide(L)'
;METRKKGLSITLKLISAIVIVFFAIEKLFAWDMTVINFIQFGEVLGINGISFMYFTGWVEMIAGVLILASFLEKKYTELLGFGILFSTMLGAIGTELFIRSEPKALFMSIALILAVISSYFLRIHFKKYFSAKDLIKQGV
;
A
#
# COMPACT_ATOMS: atom_id res chain seq x y z
N MET A 1 22.26 19.27 0.62
CA MET A 1 21.78 18.07 -0.13
C MET A 1 20.92 17.14 0.73
N GLU A 2 21.21 17.04 2.03
CA GLU A 2 20.50 16.20 3.01
C GLU A 2 19.06 16.64 3.31
N THR A 3 18.82 17.95 3.40
CA THR A 3 17.47 18.55 3.60
C THR A 3 16.50 18.25 2.45
N ARG A 4 16.98 18.22 1.20
CA ARG A 4 16.13 17.88 0.03
C ARG A 4 15.65 16.42 0.07
N LYS A 5 16.52 15.49 0.51
CA LYS A 5 16.16 14.07 0.67
C LYS A 5 15.10 13.87 1.76
N LYS A 6 15.19 14.64 2.84
CA LYS A 6 14.21 14.62 3.94
C LYS A 6 12.85 15.17 3.52
N GLY A 7 12.82 16.30 2.80
CA GLY A 7 11.58 16.89 2.28
C GLY A 7 10.85 15.95 1.32
N LEU A 8 11.57 15.39 0.35
CA LEU A 8 11.01 14.41 -0.60
C LEU A 8 10.40 13.20 0.11
N SER A 9 11.09 12.66 1.11
CA SER A 9 10.58 11.51 1.88
C SER A 9 9.27 11.83 2.60
N ILE A 10 9.14 13.01 3.21
CA ILE A 10 7.91 13.44 3.87
C ILE A 10 6.77 13.55 2.86
N THR A 11 7.01 14.21 1.73
CA THR A 11 6.01 14.37 0.67
C THR A 11 5.53 13.03 0.13
N LEU A 12 6.44 12.10 -0.19
CA LEU A 12 6.07 10.78 -0.70
C LEU A 12 5.26 9.95 0.30
N LYS A 13 5.60 10.02 1.59
CA LYS A 13 4.83 9.38 2.67
C LYS A 13 3.42 9.95 2.78
N LEU A 14 3.29 11.27 2.81
CA LEU A 14 1.98 11.92 2.91
C LEU A 14 1.10 11.61 1.71
N ILE A 15 1.64 11.70 0.49
CA ILE A 15 0.88 11.34 -0.73
C ILE A 15 0.45 9.88 -0.67
N SER A 16 1.35 8.97 -0.30
CA SER A 16 1.01 7.54 -0.19
C SER A 16 -0.11 7.29 0.83
N ALA A 17 -0.01 7.91 2.01
CA ALA A 17 -1.01 7.79 3.06
C ALA A 17 -2.36 8.37 2.63
N ILE A 18 -2.39 9.57 2.05
CA ILE A 18 -3.63 10.22 1.61
C ILE A 18 -4.32 9.38 0.54
N VAL A 19 -3.57 8.94 -0.48
CA VAL A 19 -4.15 8.16 -1.58
C VAL A 19 -4.68 6.81 -1.08
N ILE A 20 -3.91 6.08 -0.27
CA ILE A 20 -4.36 4.76 0.20
C ILE A 20 -5.54 4.86 1.18
N VAL A 21 -5.57 5.89 2.04
CA VAL A 21 -6.71 6.14 2.94
C VAL A 21 -7.94 6.53 2.14
N PHE A 22 -7.79 7.31 1.06
CA PHE A 22 -8.91 7.63 0.18
C PHE A 22 -9.53 6.35 -0.42
N PHE A 23 -8.71 5.47 -1.00
CA PHE A 23 -9.19 4.17 -1.51
C PHE A 23 -9.80 3.27 -0.43
N ALA A 24 -9.27 3.33 0.80
CA ALA A 24 -9.84 2.60 1.93
C ALA A 24 -11.23 3.12 2.27
N ILE A 25 -11.41 4.44 2.33
CA ILE A 25 -12.70 5.08 2.61
C ILE A 25 -13.74 4.66 1.56
N GLU A 26 -13.40 4.70 0.26
CA GLU A 26 -14.35 4.29 -0.79
C GLU A 26 -14.86 2.85 -0.61
N LYS A 27 -14.02 1.95 -0.08
CA LYS A 27 -14.37 0.54 0.20
C LYS A 27 -15.15 0.39 1.49
N LEU A 28 -14.72 1.05 2.57
CA LEU A 28 -15.35 0.95 3.88
C LEU A 28 -16.72 1.63 3.93
N PHE A 29 -16.96 2.62 3.09
CA PHE A 29 -18.27 3.26 2.91
C PHE A 29 -19.10 2.66 1.77
N ALA A 30 -18.60 1.59 1.14
CA ALA A 30 -19.32 0.85 0.10
C ALA A 30 -19.91 1.75 -1.01
N TRP A 31 -19.10 2.67 -1.54
CA TRP A 31 -19.54 3.53 -2.64
C TRP A 31 -19.95 2.69 -3.85
N ASP A 32 -20.99 3.10 -4.57
CA ASP A 32 -21.65 2.31 -5.61
C ASP A 32 -20.66 1.72 -6.63
N MET A 33 -19.75 2.56 -7.13
CA MET A 33 -18.73 2.13 -8.09
C MET A 33 -17.76 1.09 -7.49
N THR A 34 -17.42 1.22 -6.21
CA THR A 34 -16.57 0.27 -5.50
C THR A 34 -17.28 -1.07 -5.34
N VAL A 35 -18.54 -1.05 -4.91
CA VAL A 35 -19.37 -2.25 -4.76
C VAL A 35 -19.46 -3.01 -6.08
N ILE A 36 -19.77 -2.32 -7.18
CA ILE A 36 -19.88 -2.93 -8.52
C ILE A 36 -18.57 -3.62 -8.91
N ASN A 37 -17.43 -2.94 -8.75
CA ASN A 37 -16.13 -3.52 -9.08
C ASN A 37 -15.83 -4.79 -8.27
N PHE A 38 -16.13 -4.76 -6.97
CA PHE A 38 -15.83 -5.89 -6.08
C PHE A 38 -16.80 -7.06 -6.26
N ILE A 39 -18.06 -6.81 -6.64
CA ILE A 39 -18.98 -7.89 -7.06
C ILE A 39 -18.39 -8.61 -8.28
N GLN A 40 -17.97 -7.88 -9.31
CA GLN A 40 -17.31 -8.46 -10.49
C GLN A 40 -16.06 -9.26 -10.10
N PHE A 41 -15.22 -8.74 -9.19
CA PHE A 41 -14.04 -9.47 -8.73
C PHE A 41 -14.42 -10.77 -8.01
N GLY A 42 -15.46 -10.71 -7.16
CA GLY A 42 -15.96 -11.87 -6.44
C GLY A 42 -16.46 -12.98 -7.36
N GLU A 43 -17.17 -12.63 -8.44
CA GLU A 43 -17.66 -13.58 -9.45
C GLU A 43 -16.51 -14.35 -10.11
N VAL A 44 -15.44 -13.66 -10.51
CA VAL A 44 -14.28 -14.27 -11.17
C VAL A 44 -13.43 -15.08 -10.19
N LEU A 45 -13.27 -14.59 -8.96
CA LEU A 45 -12.47 -15.26 -7.93
C LEU A 45 -13.21 -16.39 -7.21
N GLY A 46 -14.52 -16.53 -7.40
CA GLY A 46 -15.34 -17.49 -6.65
C GLY A 46 -15.44 -17.17 -5.15
N ILE A 47 -15.34 -15.90 -4.78
CA ILE A 47 -15.41 -15.42 -3.38
C ILE A 47 -16.51 -14.37 -3.22
N ASN A 48 -16.93 -14.11 -1.98
CA ASN A 48 -17.86 -13.01 -1.72
C ASN A 48 -17.18 -11.65 -1.96
N GLY A 49 -17.60 -10.95 -3.01
CA GLY A 49 -17.05 -9.64 -3.40
C GLY A 49 -17.16 -8.57 -2.32
N ILE A 50 -18.28 -8.53 -1.58
CA ILE A 50 -18.50 -7.56 -0.50
C ILE A 50 -17.53 -7.80 0.66
N SER A 51 -17.35 -9.04 1.09
CA SER A 51 -16.36 -9.38 2.12
C SER A 51 -14.94 -9.04 1.67
N PHE A 52 -14.61 -9.30 0.40
CA PHE A 52 -13.31 -8.94 -0.16
C PHE A 52 -13.09 -7.42 -0.22
N MET A 53 -14.13 -6.65 -0.52
CA MET A 53 -14.12 -5.18 -0.49
C MET A 53 -13.78 -4.64 0.90
N TYR A 54 -14.51 -5.08 1.92
CA TYR A 54 -14.24 -4.62 3.29
C TYR A 54 -12.88 -5.07 3.79
N PHE A 55 -12.48 -6.32 3.48
CA PHE A 55 -11.15 -6.81 3.84
C PHE A 55 -10.04 -5.93 3.24
N THR A 56 -10.09 -5.68 1.93
CA THR A 56 -9.09 -4.83 1.26
C THR A 56 -9.15 -3.39 1.77
N GLY A 57 -10.33 -2.84 2.04
CA GLY A 57 -10.50 -1.52 2.66
C GLY A 57 -9.84 -1.40 4.03
N TRP A 58 -9.98 -2.41 4.90
CA TRP A 58 -9.29 -2.42 6.19
C TRP A 58 -7.77 -2.55 6.04
N VAL A 59 -7.29 -3.38 5.13
CA VAL A 59 -5.85 -3.52 4.83
C VAL A 59 -5.27 -2.18 4.37
N GLU A 60 -5.95 -1.49 3.46
CA GLU A 60 -5.56 -0.17 2.96
C GLU A 60 -5.57 0.90 4.06
N MET A 61 -6.59 0.90 4.92
CA MET A 61 -6.68 1.81 6.06
C MET A 61 -5.51 1.61 7.04
N ILE A 62 -5.21 0.34 7.38
CA ILE A 62 -4.09 0.00 8.26
C ILE A 62 -2.76 0.46 7.65
N ALA A 63 -2.55 0.25 6.35
CA ALA A 63 -1.36 0.73 5.66
C ALA A 63 -1.21 2.26 5.78
N GLY A 64 -2.29 2.99 5.52
CA GLY A 64 -2.33 4.45 5.63
C GLY A 64 -2.01 4.95 7.04
N VAL A 65 -2.66 4.36 8.05
CA VAL A 65 -2.43 4.70 9.46
C VAL A 65 -0.98 4.41 9.88
N LEU A 66 -0.40 3.28 9.47
CA LEU A 66 1.00 2.94 9.76
C LEU A 66 1.98 3.91 9.09
N ILE A 67 1.72 4.32 7.84
CA ILE A 67 2.55 5.32 7.15
C ILE A 67 2.49 6.66 7.89
N LEU A 68 1.32 7.09 8.38
CA LEU A 68 1.19 8.30 9.20
C LEU A 68 1.86 8.15 10.57
N ALA A 69 1.69 7.01 11.24
CA ALA A 69 2.35 6.72 12.51
C ALA A 69 3.88 6.73 12.39
N SER A 70 4.43 6.48 11.18
CA SER A 70 5.87 6.57 10.91
C SER A 70 6.47 7.97 11.09
N PHE A 71 5.66 9.02 11.18
CA PHE A 71 6.16 10.34 11.55
C PHE A 71 6.53 10.42 13.04
N LEU A 72 5.91 9.59 13.89
CA LEU A 72 6.18 9.50 15.32
C LEU A 72 7.21 8.41 15.64
N GLU A 73 7.02 7.19 15.12
CA GLU A 73 7.90 6.05 15.38
C GLU A 73 8.32 5.35 14.08
N LYS A 74 9.51 5.65 13.56
CA LYS A 74 9.90 5.28 12.18
C LYS A 74 10.23 3.82 11.93
N LYS A 75 10.64 3.03 12.94
CA LYS A 75 11.29 1.73 12.69
C LYS A 75 10.31 0.71 12.13
N TYR A 76 9.33 0.32 12.94
CA TYR A 76 8.43 -0.78 12.59
C TYR A 76 7.24 -0.29 11.77
N THR A 77 6.69 0.88 12.08
CA THR A 77 5.50 1.39 11.38
C THR A 77 5.77 1.71 9.91
N GLU A 78 6.96 2.24 9.59
CA GLU A 78 7.31 2.56 8.19
C GLU A 78 7.53 1.30 7.37
N LEU A 79 8.24 0.32 7.94
CA LEU A 79 8.48 -0.96 7.29
C LEU A 79 7.17 -1.72 7.06
N LEU A 80 6.31 -1.81 8.09
CA LEU A 80 5.02 -2.49 8.00
C LEU A 80 4.05 -1.75 7.07
N GLY A 81 3.93 -0.43 7.21
CA GLY A 81 3.04 0.38 6.39
C GLY A 81 3.36 0.32 4.91
N PHE A 82 4.63 0.49 4.53
CA PHE A 82 5.06 0.33 3.13
C PHE A 82 5.11 -1.12 2.67
N GLY A 83 5.29 -2.08 3.58
CA GLY A 83 5.19 -3.51 3.28
C GLY A 83 3.77 -3.90 2.86
N ILE A 84 2.78 -3.52 3.67
CA ILE A 84 1.37 -3.73 3.37
C ILE A 84 0.99 -2.98 2.09
N LEU A 85 1.34 -1.69 1.97
CA LEU A 85 1.05 -0.91 0.77
C LEU A 85 1.60 -1.59 -0.49
N PHE A 86 2.86 -2.05 -0.46
CA PHE A 86 3.46 -2.74 -1.60
C PHE A 86 2.69 -4.00 -2.00
N SER A 87 2.38 -4.87 -1.04
CA SER A 87 1.60 -6.09 -1.28
C SER A 87 0.20 -5.77 -1.82
N THR A 88 -0.47 -4.75 -1.28
CA THR A 88 -1.78 -4.30 -1.77
C THR A 88 -1.71 -3.80 -3.19
N MET A 89 -0.68 -3.04 -3.57
CA MET A 89 -0.52 -2.56 -4.95
C MET A 89 -0.24 -3.69 -5.94
N LEU A 90 0.53 -4.72 -5.55
CA LEU A 90 0.69 -5.93 -6.37
C LEU A 90 -0.65 -6.65 -6.55
N GLY A 91 -1.44 -6.78 -5.48
CA GLY A 91 -2.79 -7.32 -5.53
C GLY A 91 -3.70 -6.52 -6.47
N ALA A 92 -3.68 -5.19 -6.37
CA ALA A 92 -4.45 -4.29 -7.22
C ALA A 92 -4.07 -4.42 -8.70
N ILE A 93 -2.78 -4.43 -9.03
CA ILE A 93 -2.29 -4.68 -10.39
C ILE A 93 -2.75 -6.05 -10.89
N GLY A 94 -2.65 -7.08 -10.04
CA GLY A 94 -3.13 -8.42 -10.38
C GLY A 94 -4.64 -8.45 -10.66
N THR A 95 -5.44 -7.81 -9.82
CA THR A 95 -6.90 -7.73 -10.03
C THR A 95 -7.25 -6.97 -11.31
N GLU A 96 -6.48 -5.93 -11.63
CA GLU A 96 -6.72 -5.12 -12.82
C GLU A 96 -6.37 -5.88 -14.11
N LEU A 97 -5.29 -6.65 -14.11
CA LEU A 97 -4.80 -7.36 -15.30
C LEU A 97 -5.50 -8.71 -15.55
N PHE A 98 -5.89 -9.42 -14.49
CA PHE A 98 -6.34 -10.81 -14.61
C PHE A 98 -7.81 -11.02 -14.27
N ILE A 99 -8.44 -10.08 -13.56
CA ILE A 99 -9.80 -10.28 -13.02
C ILE A 99 -10.79 -9.34 -13.70
N ARG A 100 -10.40 -8.09 -13.94
CA ARG A 100 -11.27 -7.12 -14.58
C ARG A 100 -11.42 -7.42 -16.07
N SER A 101 -12.66 -7.38 -16.57
CA SER A 101 -12.94 -7.54 -18.00
C SER A 101 -12.33 -6.41 -18.84
N GLU A 102 -12.32 -5.19 -18.30
CA GLU A 102 -11.78 -4.00 -18.96
C GLU A 102 -10.81 -3.27 -18.01
N PRO A 103 -9.50 -3.52 -18.15
CA PRO A 103 -8.49 -2.86 -17.34
C PRO A 103 -8.53 -1.33 -17.49
N LYS A 104 -8.61 -0.64 -16.35
CA LYS A 104 -8.59 0.82 -16.24
C LYS A 104 -7.16 1.30 -16.01
N ALA A 105 -6.59 1.93 -17.03
CA ALA A 105 -5.23 2.44 -17.02
C ALA A 105 -4.92 3.37 -15.83
N LEU A 106 -5.90 4.17 -15.37
CA LEU A 106 -5.73 5.07 -14.22
C LEU A 106 -5.39 4.30 -12.93
N PHE A 107 -6.16 3.27 -12.57
CA PHE A 107 -5.94 2.53 -11.33
C PHE A 107 -4.64 1.73 -11.38
N MET A 108 -4.33 1.13 -12.52
CA MET A 108 -3.03 0.48 -12.74
C MET A 108 -1.85 1.46 -12.59
N SER A 109 -1.98 2.67 -13.13
CA SER A 109 -0.93 3.71 -13.03
C SER A 109 -0.71 4.14 -11.58
N ILE A 110 -1.79 4.38 -10.83
CA ILE A 110 -1.71 4.74 -9.41
C ILE A 110 -1.06 3.59 -8.62
N ALA A 111 -1.49 2.35 -8.86
CA ALA A 111 -0.93 1.19 -8.19
C ALA A 111 0.57 1.02 -8.48
N LEU A 112 0.98 1.21 -9.72
CA LEU A 112 2.39 1.15 -10.11
C LEU A 112 3.23 2.25 -9.43
N ILE A 113 2.74 3.49 -9.41
CA ILE A 113 3.44 4.61 -8.75
C ILE A 113 3.61 4.32 -7.25
N LEU A 114 2.55 3.90 -6.57
CA LEU A 114 2.60 3.57 -5.15
C LEU A 114 3.46 2.34 -4.87
N ALA A 115 3.48 1.33 -5.74
CA ALA A 115 4.38 0.19 -5.64
C ALA A 115 5.85 0.59 -5.75
N VAL A 116 6.19 1.50 -6.67
CA VAL A 116 7.54 2.05 -6.82
C VAL A 116 7.96 2.85 -5.58
N ILE A 117 7.09 3.73 -5.07
CA ILE A 117 7.35 4.49 -3.83
C ILE A 117 7.57 3.53 -2.66
N SER A 118 6.70 2.52 -2.51
CA SER A 118 6.81 1.54 -1.43
C SER A 118 8.10 0.73 -1.53
N SER A 119 8.45 0.29 -2.72
CA SER A 119 9.72 -0.42 -2.99
C SER A 119 10.94 0.41 -2.62
N TYR A 120 10.91 1.73 -2.91
CA TYR A 120 11.97 2.65 -2.53
C TYR A 120 12.17 2.69 -1.00
N PHE A 121 11.08 2.84 -0.23
CA PHE A 121 11.14 2.85 1.23
C PHE A 121 11.55 1.49 1.81
N LEU A 122 10.98 0.40 1.32
CA LEU A 122 11.34 -0.96 1.74
C LEU A 122 12.83 -1.22 1.52
N ARG A 123 13.40 -0.83 0.37
CA ARG A 123 14.84 -0.98 0.09
C ARG A 123 15.72 -0.23 1.11
N ILE A 124 15.29 0.95 1.56
CA ILE A 124 16.02 1.71 2.59
C ILE A 124 16.02 0.96 3.92
N HIS A 125 14.87 0.43 4.33
CA HIS A 125 14.74 -0.30 5.60
C HIS A 125 15.42 -1.67 5.56
N PHE A 126 15.33 -2.41 4.45
CA PHE A 126 16.05 -3.68 4.27
C PHE A 126 17.56 -3.49 4.47
N LYS A 127 18.15 -2.46 3.84
CA LYS A 127 19.57 -2.16 4.02
C LYS A 127 19.93 -1.76 5.46
N LYS A 128 19.00 -1.18 6.21
CA LYS A 128 19.23 -0.66 7.56
C LYS A 128 19.02 -1.71 8.66
N TYR A 129 18.11 -2.66 8.45
CA TYR A 129 17.75 -3.65 9.48
C TYR A 129 18.28 -5.06 9.19
N PHE A 130 18.60 -5.37 7.94
CA PHE A 130 19.09 -6.69 7.53
C PHE A 130 20.51 -6.64 6.97
N SER A 131 21.28 -5.57 7.19
CA SER A 131 22.71 -5.59 6.90
C SER A 131 23.44 -6.43 7.94
N ALA A 132 24.34 -7.32 7.50
CA ALA A 132 25.14 -8.18 8.37
C ALA A 132 25.86 -7.40 9.49
N LYS A 133 26.26 -6.14 9.24
CA LYS A 133 26.89 -5.29 10.26
C LYS A 133 25.98 -4.91 11.41
N ASP A 134 24.67 -4.78 11.18
CA ASP A 134 23.70 -4.38 12.20
C ASP A 134 23.13 -5.58 12.96
N LEU A 135 23.13 -6.78 12.37
CA LEU A 135 22.81 -8.04 13.05
C LEU A 135 23.89 -8.40 14.07
N ILE A 136 25.16 -8.30 13.66
CA ILE A 136 26.32 -8.49 14.56
C ILE A 136 26.32 -7.47 15.71
N LYS A 137 25.92 -6.22 15.45
CA LYS A 137 25.78 -5.18 16.50
C LYS A 137 24.61 -5.42 17.45
N GLN A 138 23.60 -6.19 17.02
CA GLN A 138 22.44 -6.56 17.83
C GLN A 138 22.63 -7.90 18.56
N GLY A 139 23.81 -8.54 18.43
CA GLY A 139 24.13 -9.80 19.11
C GLY A 139 23.47 -11.03 18.48
N VAL A 140 23.12 -10.95 17.19
CA VAL A 140 22.61 -12.08 16.38
C VAL A 140 23.71 -12.58 15.44
#